data_AF-T2IYH0-F1
#
_entry.id   AF-T2IYH0-F1
#
_cell.length_a   1.000
_cell.length_b   1.000
_cell.length_c   1.000
_cell.angle_alpha   90.00
_cell.angle_beta   90.00
_cell.angle_gamma   90.00
#
_symmetry.space_group_name_H-M   'P 1'
#
loop_
_entity.id
_entity.type
_entity.pdbx_description
1 polymer ?
#
loop_
_entity_poly.entity_id
_entity_poly.type
_entity_poly.pdbx_seq_one_letter_code
_entity_poly.pdbx_strand_id
1 'polypeptide(L)' 'MYRKEEQPLPPPEKFELPFEGKLSPNNRWVIMAELIPWDDFEEEYAKLFSAEKGAPAKLFKMALGTLIIKEN' A
#
# COMPACT_ATOMS: atom_id res chain seq x y z
N MET A 1 -6.54 16.94 -3.16
CA MET A 1 -6.86 16.53 -1.78
C MET A 1 -6.19 15.21 -1.50
N TYR A 2 -5.49 15.07 -0.37
CA TYR A 2 -5.09 13.75 0.14
C TYR A 2 -6.01 13.34 1.28
N ARG A 3 -6.47 12.08 1.28
CA ARG A 3 -7.26 11.53 2.37
C ARG A 3 -6.57 10.27 2.84
N LYS A 4 -5.91 10.35 4.00
CA LYS A 4 -5.34 9.18 4.66
C LYS A 4 -6.53 8.34 5.16
N GLU A 5 -6.58 7.07 4.78
CA GLU A 5 -7.53 6.14 5.39
C GLU A 5 -7.00 5.76 6.77
N GLU A 6 -7.83 5.89 7.80
CA GLU A 6 -7.45 5.62 9.20
C GLU A 6 -7.31 4.11 9.48
N GLN A 7 -7.77 3.25 8.57
CA GLN A 7 -7.68 1.81 8.75
C GLN A 7 -6.35 1.29 8.21
N PRO A 8 -5.43 0.80 9.08
CA PRO A 8 -4.25 0.10 8.62
C PRO A 8 -4.69 -1.17 7.89
N LEU A 9 -4.19 -1.34 6.67
CA LEU A 9 -4.37 -2.59 5.95
C LEU A 9 -3.79 -3.74 6.81
N PRO A 10 -4.47 -4.89 6.86
CA PRO A 10 -3.97 -6.01 7.63
C PRO A 10 -2.57 -6.42 7.11
N PRO A 11 -1.63 -6.75 8.00
CA PRO A 11 -0.35 -7.30 7.60
C PRO A 11 -0.55 -8.57 6.76
N PRO A 12 0.41 -8.94 5.88
CA PRO A 12 0.29 -10.09 4.98
C PRO A 12 -0.08 -11.39 5.70
N GLU A 13 0.39 -11.58 6.93
CA GLU A 13 0.14 -12.74 7.79
C GLU A 13 -1.33 -12.89 8.20
N LYS A 14 -2.07 -11.77 8.27
CA LYS A 14 -3.50 -11.72 8.60
C LYS A 14 -4.39 -11.74 7.35
N PHE A 15 -3.80 -11.92 6.17
CA PHE A 15 -4.56 -12.05 4.94
C PHE A 15 -5.27 -13.41 4.92
N GLU A 16 -6.60 -13.39 4.98
CA GLU A 16 -7.43 -14.59 4.94
C GLU A 16 -7.64 -15.04 3.50
N LEU A 17 -7.21 -16.27 3.19
CA LEU A 17 -7.46 -16.90 1.92
C LEU A 17 -8.83 -17.60 1.96
N PRO A 18 -9.55 -17.72 0.83
CA PRO A 18 -10.83 -18.44 0.77
C PRO A 18 -10.69 -19.97 0.97
N PHE A 19 -9.48 -20.44 1.25
CA PHE A 19 -9.11 -21.82 1.55
C PHE A 19 -8.16 -21.83 2.75
N GLU A 20 -8.02 -22.98 3.42
CA GLU A 20 -7.07 -23.14 4.52
C GLU A 20 -5.63 -22.92 4.02
N GLY A 21 -5.06 -21.77 4.33
CA GLY A 21 -3.72 -21.39 3.89
C GLY A 21 -3.28 -20.03 4.40
N LYS A 22 -1.97 -19.76 4.30
CA LYS A 22 -1.37 -18.45 4.56
C LYS A 22 -0.50 -18.06 3.36
N LEU A 23 -0.25 -16.77 3.21
CA LEU A 23 0.73 -16.30 2.24
C LEU A 23 2.12 -16.87 2.58
N SER A 24 2.84 -17.35 1.56
CA SER A 24 4.21 -17.84 1.75
C SER A 24 5.13 -16.65 2.08
N PRO A 25 5.88 -16.69 3.19
CA PRO A 25 6.82 -15.62 3.55
C PRO A 25 7.95 -15.47 2.51
N ASN A 26 8.25 -16.53 1.75
CA ASN A 26 9.26 -16.50 0.69
C ASN A 26 8.71 -15.97 -0.65
N ASN A 27 7.45 -15.55 -0.71
CA ASN A 27 6.89 -14.95 -1.91
C ASN A 27 7.52 -13.57 -2.15
N ARG A 28 7.99 -13.32 -3.38
CA ARG A 28 8.62 -12.04 -3.76
C ARG A 28 7.80 -10.80 -3.38
N TRP A 29 6.48 -10.86 -3.50
CA TRP A 29 5.58 -9.76 -3.16
C TRP A 29 5.43 -9.56 -1.64
N VAL A 30 5.43 -10.65 -0.87
CA VAL A 30 5.39 -10.59 0.60
C VAL A 30 6.67 -9.96 1.15
N ILE A 31 7.82 -10.44 0.68
CA ILE A 31 9.14 -9.87 1.03
C ILE A 31 9.19 -8.38 0.67
N MET A 32 8.77 -8.01 -0.55
CA MET A 32 8.76 -6.61 -0.98
C MET A 32 7.85 -5.74 -0.11
N ALA A 33 6.68 -6.25 0.28
CA ALA A 33 5.76 -5.52 1.14
C ALA A 33 6.31 -5.31 2.55
N GLU A 34 7.15 -6.22 3.07
CA GLU A 34 7.82 -6.07 4.36
C GLU A 34 8.99 -5.08 4.33
N LEU A 35 9.67 -4.96 3.18
CA LEU A 35 10.85 -4.09 3.03
C LEU A 35 10.51 -2.62 2.78
N ILE A 36 9.32 -2.32 2.25
CA ILE A 36 8.94 -0.94 1.91
C ILE A 36 8.46 -0.20 3.17
N PRO A 37 9.07 0.95 3.54
CA PRO A 37 8.59 1.81 4.61
C PRO A 37 7.33 2.58 4.17
N TRP A 38 6.19 1.90 4.23
CA TRP A 38 4.93 2.41 3.70
C TRP A 38 4.49 3.73 4.33
N ASP A 39 4.61 3.85 5.65
CA ASP A 39 4.12 5.02 6.39
C ASP A 39 4.93 6.28 6.07
N ASP A 40 6.26 6.17 6.02
CA ASP A 40 7.15 7.28 5.69
C ASP A 40 6.87 7.79 4.27
N PHE A 41 6.71 6.88 3.31
CA PHE A 41 6.40 7.27 1.93
C PHE A 41 4.97 7.79 1.75
N GLU A 42 4.00 7.25 2.47
CA GLU A 42 2.63 7.76 2.47
C GLU A 42 2.61 9.22 2.96
N GLU A 43 3.37 9.54 4.00
CA GLU A 43 3.49 10.92 4.51
C GLU A 43 4.13 11.87 3.49
N GLU A 44 5.24 11.48 2.85
CA GLU A 44 5.87 12.30 1.82
C GLU A 44 4.97 12.46 0.59
N TYR A 45 4.31 11.39 0.17
CA TYR A 45 3.39 11.41 -0.96
C TYR A 45 2.17 12.29 -0.69
N ALA A 46 1.63 12.27 0.53
CA ALA A 46 0.52 13.13 0.94
C ALA A 46 0.84 14.63 0.80
N LYS A 47 2.08 15.04 1.09
CA LYS A 47 2.55 16.44 0.98
C LYS A 47 2.50 16.98 -0.45
N LEU A 48 2.49 16.11 -1.45
CA LEU A 48 2.41 16.50 -2.87
C LEU A 48 1.02 17.00 -3.28
N PHE A 49 0.00 16.78 -2.45
CA PHE A 49 -1.38 17.15 -2.77
C PHE A 49 -1.87 18.32 -1.91
N SER A 50 -2.67 19.20 -2.50
CA SER A 50 -3.40 20.22 -1.75
C SER A 50 -4.32 19.58 -0.71
N ALA A 51 -4.35 20.12 0.52
CA ALA A 51 -5.26 19.65 1.56
C ALA A 51 -6.76 19.90 1.22
N GLU A 52 -7.07 21.01 0.55
CA GLU A 52 -8.46 21.48 0.41
C GLU A 52 -9.01 21.37 -1.01
N LYS A 53 -8.15 21.31 -2.03
CA LYS A 53 -8.57 21.44 -3.44
C LYS A 53 -8.29 20.19 -4.27
N GLY A 54 -9.15 19.96 -5.25
CA GLY A 54 -9.04 18.87 -6.23
C GLY A 54 -9.62 17.54 -5.73
N ALA A 55 -9.68 16.56 -6.64
CA ALA A 55 -10.14 15.22 -6.32
C ALA A 55 -9.22 14.55 -5.25
N PRO A 56 -9.77 13.65 -4.42
CA PRO A 56 -8.97 12.82 -3.53
C PRO A 56 -7.99 11.95 -4.33
N ALA A 57 -6.71 12.00 -3.98
CA ALA A 57 -5.71 11.12 -4.54
C ALA A 57 -5.89 9.67 -4.04
N LYS A 58 -5.37 8.71 -4.81
CA LYS A 58 -5.24 7.32 -4.37
C LYS A 58 -4.12 7.20 -3.34
N LEU A 59 -4.19 6.21 -2.45
CA LEU A 59 -3.14 5.90 -1.47
C LEU A 59 -1.80 5.62 -2.16
N PHE A 60 -0.69 5.92 -1.49
CA PHE A 60 0.65 5.69 -2.04
C PHE A 60 0.85 4.21 -2.39
N LYS A 61 0.43 3.31 -1.49
CA LYS A 61 0.52 1.87 -1.69
C LYS A 61 -0.17 1.39 -2.98
N MET A 62 -1.30 1.99 -3.34
CA MET A 62 -2.01 1.65 -4.58
C MET A 62 -1.26 2.18 -5.82
N ALA A 63 -0.77 3.42 -5.76
CA ALA A 63 -0.01 4.01 -6.86
C ALA A 63 1.29 3.22 -7.12
N LEU A 64 2.08 2.96 -6.07
CA LEU A 64 3.31 2.18 -6.17
C LEU A 64 3.04 0.74 -6.61
N GLY A 65 2.06 0.07 -6.01
CA GLY A 65 1.70 -1.31 -6.38
C GLY A 65 1.32 -1.43 -7.86
N THR A 66 0.56 -0.47 -8.38
CA THR A 66 0.20 -0.43 -9.81
C THR A 66 1.43 -0.25 -10.70
N LEU A 67 2.37 0.62 -10.31
CA LEU A 67 3.63 0.82 -11.03
C LEU A 67 4.49 -0.46 -11.03
N ILE A 68 4.62 -1.14 -9.89
CA ILE A 68 5.37 -2.40 -9.80
C ILE A 68 4.77 -3.47 -10.71
N ILE A 69 3.45 -3.56 -10.80
CA ILE A 69 2.77 -4.51 -11.71
C ILE A 69 3.01 -4.13 -13.17
N LYS A 70 2.95 -2.84 -13.50
CA LYS A 70 3.15 -2.34 -14.87
C LYS A 70 4.56 -2.65 -15.41
N GLU A 71 5.58 -2.58 -14.55
CA GLU A 71 6.98 -2.76 -14.93
C GLU A 71 7.48 -4.21 -14.81
N ASN A 72 6.64 -5.15 -14.36
CA ASN A 72 6.97 -6.59 -14.34
C ASN A 72 6.76 -7.27 -15.69
#